data_AF-A0A9E3DC63-F1
#
_entry.id   AF-A0A9E3DC63-F1
#
_cell.length_a   1.000
_cell.length_b   1.000
_cell.length_c   1.000
_cell.angle_alpha   90.00
_cell.angle_beta   90.00
_cell.angle_gamma   90.00
#
_symmetry.space_group_name_H-M   'P 1'
#
loop_
_entity.id
_entity.type
_entity.pdbx_description
1 polymer ?
#
loop_
_entity_poly.entity_id
_entity_poly.type
_entity_poly.pdbx_seq_one_letter_code
_entity_poly.pdbx_strand_id
1 'polypeptide(L)'
;MNSTARIFRLSFLLLISAALMGCRSGPALIEQSPVIDRSIVEYPPNVQLTEYADGLTGPSAIAFDYDEGDHKGTMVIAESGRGGHSPRLYGFTPDGRFFDIYPRGKLPHLPSLPFDIGRGPFDFDPPIGGIVISGGRIFVTHRDRNGRGVLTSFGYDGSHTTVVSDLPAQGEFGVTDVAVRPSDGRIFFGLGSMTNSGVVGLDDWAIGWVQKHPEACDLPATNLKLYGYRFDTKNPLAGLFGPDETAVTAPFQPFNISNRVRISKAVNDKPTGAIYSVSPGGGDLRVEATGLRYPRGLAFDAYSLYFTDDGMEMRGTRPVKDDPDSLLKWVPGTYYGFPDFSTDLYPISDRRFQPPVWMIIKSGYPELSPVISLGDSDLVSPAPARESLLRATFPSLSGAARFDIVPSDGPFREMRGNAVIALGGDRSPFATSGVALKEPVGCKVVRCDPDQSNGTVSDFVYNTRGLPAHLLGRRERDIAMERPVDA
;
A
#
# COMPACT_ATOMS: atom_id res chain seq x y z
N MET A 1 6.62 21.08 65.04
CA MET A 1 5.86 20.83 63.80
C MET A 1 6.75 21.19 62.62
N ASN A 2 7.40 20.22 61.94
CA ASN A 2 8.06 20.36 60.61
C ASN A 2 8.92 19.12 60.27
N SER A 3 8.42 17.90 60.48
CA SER A 3 9.08 16.66 60.06
C SER A 3 8.15 15.79 59.18
N THR A 4 6.85 15.83 59.46
CA THR A 4 5.81 15.09 58.73
C THR A 4 5.58 15.56 57.29
N ALA A 5 5.88 16.82 56.95
CA ALA A 5 5.68 17.35 55.60
C ALA A 5 6.78 16.97 54.59
N ARG A 6 7.98 16.60 55.04
CA ARG A 6 9.08 16.15 54.16
C ARG A 6 8.94 14.68 53.76
N ILE A 7 8.42 13.84 54.65
CA ILE A 7 8.21 12.41 54.39
C ILE A 7 7.08 12.21 53.36
N PHE A 8 6.00 13.02 53.42
CA PHE A 8 4.90 12.94 52.45
C PHE A 8 5.31 13.34 51.01
N ARG A 9 6.24 14.28 50.85
CA ARG A 9 6.73 14.68 49.51
C ARG A 9 7.66 13.64 48.89
N LEU A 10 8.47 12.96 49.68
CA LEU A 10 9.35 11.89 49.19
C LEU A 10 8.55 10.65 48.77
N SER A 11 7.52 10.28 49.53
CA SER A 11 6.66 9.14 49.21
C SER A 11 5.77 9.38 47.99
N PHE A 12 5.31 10.62 47.75
CA PHE A 12 4.52 10.96 46.56
C PHE A 12 5.35 11.00 45.27
N LEU A 13 6.62 11.45 45.35
CA LEU A 13 7.57 11.38 44.22
C LEU A 13 7.96 9.93 43.89
N LEU A 14 8.14 9.07 44.90
CA LEU A 14 8.42 7.63 44.70
C LEU A 14 7.22 6.88 44.09
N LEU A 15 5.99 7.24 44.47
CA LEU A 15 4.75 6.69 43.90
C LEU A 15 4.50 7.13 42.44
N ILE A 16 4.89 8.35 42.07
CA ILE A 16 4.82 8.81 40.66
C ILE A 16 5.89 8.11 39.81
N SER A 17 7.10 7.88 40.33
CA SER A 17 8.12 7.10 39.61
C SER A 17 7.73 5.62 39.46
N ALA A 18 7.03 5.03 40.45
CA ALA A 18 6.52 3.66 40.34
C ALA A 18 5.33 3.53 39.38
N ALA A 19 4.49 4.57 39.24
CA ALA A 19 3.39 4.61 38.27
C ALA A 19 3.87 4.81 36.82
N LEU A 20 5.10 5.29 36.61
CA LEU A 20 5.72 5.42 35.28
C LEU A 20 6.51 4.17 34.86
N MET A 21 6.75 3.22 35.77
CA MET A 21 7.44 1.95 35.46
C MET A 21 6.51 0.87 34.88
N GLY A 22 5.21 1.17 34.68
CA GLY A 22 4.18 0.21 34.30
C GLY A 22 3.66 0.26 32.86
N CYS A 23 4.17 1.16 32.01
CA CYS A 23 3.79 1.19 30.60
C CYS A 23 5.05 1.08 29.74
N ARG A 24 5.25 -0.06 29.05
CA ARG A 24 6.16 -0.13 27.91
C ARG A 24 5.69 0.92 26.91
N SER A 25 6.36 2.06 26.83
CA SER A 25 5.91 3.20 26.03
C SER A 25 6.57 3.23 24.66
N GLY A 26 7.04 2.11 24.12
CA GLY A 26 7.72 2.11 22.83
C GLY A 26 7.93 0.72 22.25
N PRO A 27 8.38 0.65 21.00
CA PRO A 27 8.59 -0.61 20.29
C PRO A 27 9.65 -1.45 21.01
N ALA A 28 9.40 -2.74 21.17
CA ALA A 28 10.35 -3.66 21.78
C ALA A 28 10.31 -5.05 21.13
N LEU A 29 11.46 -5.72 21.09
CA LEU A 29 11.52 -7.14 20.77
C LEU A 29 11.03 -7.97 21.97
N ILE A 30 10.44 -9.11 21.66
CA ILE A 30 9.96 -10.07 22.66
C ILE A 30 10.98 -11.20 22.76
N GLU A 31 11.70 -11.27 23.88
CA GLU A 31 12.74 -12.29 24.09
C GLU A 31 12.18 -13.72 24.17
N GLN A 32 10.98 -13.88 24.73
CA GLN A 32 10.29 -15.17 24.87
C GLN A 32 8.79 -14.99 24.65
N SER A 33 8.34 -15.24 23.43
CA SER A 33 6.91 -15.32 23.14
C SER A 33 6.44 -16.78 23.26
N PRO A 34 5.30 -17.05 23.90
CA PRO A 34 4.66 -18.35 23.77
C PRO A 34 4.31 -18.62 22.31
N VAL A 35 4.27 -19.90 21.95
CA VAL A 35 3.76 -20.35 20.65
C VAL A 35 2.26 -20.10 20.60
N ILE A 36 1.78 -19.49 19.52
CA ILE A 36 0.37 -19.24 19.30
C ILE A 36 -0.39 -20.57 19.15
N ASP A 37 -1.50 -20.70 19.86
CA ASP A 37 -2.33 -21.90 19.83
C ASP A 37 -2.97 -22.08 18.44
N ARG A 38 -2.72 -23.24 17.82
CA ARG A 38 -3.28 -23.62 16.52
C ARG A 38 -4.79 -23.78 16.52
N SER A 39 -5.42 -23.91 17.68
CA SER A 39 -6.88 -23.87 17.79
C SER A 39 -7.46 -22.48 17.48
N ILE A 40 -6.64 -21.42 17.60
CA ILE A 40 -7.02 -20.01 17.36
C ILE A 40 -6.50 -19.53 16.01
N VAL A 41 -5.23 -19.80 15.69
CA VAL A 41 -4.59 -19.39 14.44
C VAL A 41 -3.94 -20.60 13.77
N GLU A 42 -4.43 -21.01 12.61
CA GLU A 42 -3.83 -22.09 11.82
C GLU A 42 -2.58 -21.58 11.10
N TYR A 43 -1.53 -22.41 11.09
CA TYR A 43 -0.26 -22.18 10.41
C TYR A 43 0.41 -23.54 10.10
N PRO A 44 1.43 -23.61 9.22
CA PRO A 44 2.00 -24.89 8.79
C PRO A 44 2.48 -25.76 9.96
N PRO A 45 2.31 -27.10 9.88
CA PRO A 45 2.58 -27.99 11.02
C PRO A 45 4.06 -28.10 11.41
N ASN A 46 4.98 -27.71 10.52
CA ASN A 46 6.42 -27.76 10.71
C ASN A 46 7.04 -26.41 11.10
N VAL A 47 6.21 -25.41 11.47
CA VAL A 47 6.66 -24.08 11.85
C VAL A 47 6.07 -23.69 13.21
N GLN A 48 6.66 -22.70 13.86
CA GLN A 48 6.09 -22.08 15.06
C GLN A 48 5.70 -20.65 14.73
N LEU A 49 4.52 -20.24 15.18
CA LEU A 49 4.07 -18.86 15.10
C LEU A 49 4.20 -18.22 16.49
N THR A 50 4.96 -17.13 16.57
CA THR A 50 5.25 -16.40 17.80
C THR A 50 5.20 -14.91 17.55
N GLU A 51 4.83 -14.13 18.55
CA GLU A 51 4.96 -12.67 18.51
C GLU A 51 6.45 -12.32 18.59
N TYR A 52 6.92 -11.43 17.70
CA TYR A 52 8.34 -11.07 17.62
C TYR A 52 8.64 -9.68 18.20
N ALA A 53 7.72 -8.74 18.02
CA ALA A 53 7.84 -7.37 18.52
C ALA A 53 6.47 -6.82 18.91
N ASP A 54 6.43 -6.01 19.98
CA ASP A 54 5.23 -5.31 20.47
C ASP A 54 5.44 -3.79 20.50
N GLY A 55 4.38 -3.05 20.83
CA GLY A 55 4.46 -1.59 21.03
C GLY A 55 4.66 -0.77 19.75
N LEU A 56 4.47 -1.37 18.58
CA LEU A 56 4.53 -0.69 17.28
C LEU A 56 3.30 0.19 17.07
N THR A 57 3.47 1.35 16.44
CA THR A 57 2.39 2.31 16.12
C THR A 57 2.23 2.44 14.61
N GLY A 58 1.23 1.78 14.03
CA GLY A 58 1.00 1.79 12.59
C GLY A 58 2.19 1.31 11.74
N PRO A 59 2.79 0.13 12.06
CA PRO A 59 3.89 -0.42 11.28
C PRO A 59 3.42 -0.71 9.86
N SER A 60 4.13 -0.13 8.90
CA SER A 60 3.81 -0.19 7.47
C SER A 60 4.78 -1.08 6.71
N ALA A 61 6.01 -1.23 7.21
CA ALA A 61 7.11 -1.83 6.47
C ALA A 61 8.16 -2.42 7.42
N ILE A 62 8.77 -3.54 7.05
CA ILE A 62 9.99 -4.06 7.68
C ILE A 62 10.99 -4.48 6.61
N ALA A 63 12.29 -4.41 6.92
CA ALA A 63 13.37 -4.96 6.11
C ALA A 63 14.50 -5.44 7.00
N PHE A 64 15.23 -6.45 6.52
CA PHE A 64 16.43 -6.97 7.16
C PHE A 64 17.65 -6.60 6.33
N ASP A 65 18.73 -6.19 7.00
CA ASP A 65 20.02 -5.98 6.35
C ASP A 65 20.74 -7.33 6.20
N TYR A 66 20.94 -7.76 4.96
CA TYR A 66 21.71 -8.96 4.66
C TYR A 66 23.09 -8.65 4.09
N ASP A 67 23.41 -7.36 3.90
CA ASP A 67 24.72 -6.93 3.39
C ASP A 67 25.80 -7.25 4.42
N GLU A 68 27.00 -7.60 3.94
CA GLU A 68 28.16 -7.75 4.82
C GLU A 68 28.54 -6.40 5.43
N GLY A 69 28.75 -6.36 6.75
CA GLY A 69 29.15 -5.15 7.46
C GLY A 69 28.60 -5.10 8.90
N ASP A 70 28.77 -3.95 9.55
CA ASP A 70 28.40 -3.72 10.95
C ASP A 70 26.90 -3.85 11.23
N HIS A 71 26.07 -3.73 10.20
CA HIS A 71 24.62 -3.77 10.29
C HIS A 71 24.01 -5.12 9.87
N LYS A 72 24.80 -6.12 9.48
CA LYS A 72 24.30 -7.43 9.07
C LYS A 72 23.36 -8.04 10.11
N GLY A 73 22.16 -8.44 9.66
CA GLY A 73 21.09 -9.01 10.47
C GLY A 73 20.24 -7.96 11.22
N THR A 74 20.48 -6.67 11.01
CA THR A 74 19.66 -5.60 11.61
C THR A 74 18.28 -5.59 10.97
N MET A 75 17.24 -5.54 11.81
CA MET A 75 15.86 -5.30 11.36
C MET A 75 15.58 -3.81 11.41
N VAL A 76 15.03 -3.25 10.34
CA VAL A 76 14.53 -1.88 10.26
C VAL A 76 13.01 -1.92 10.11
N ILE A 77 12.32 -1.04 10.83
CA ILE A 77 10.86 -0.91 10.83
C ILE A 77 10.50 0.51 10.42
N ALA A 78 9.47 0.63 9.59
CA ALA A 78 8.84 1.90 9.25
C ALA A 78 7.40 1.98 9.77
N GLU A 79 7.11 3.05 10.51
CA GLU A 79 5.79 3.36 11.04
C GLU A 79 5.23 4.60 10.36
N SER A 80 4.08 4.46 9.69
CA SER A 80 3.33 5.60 9.13
C SER A 80 2.02 5.20 8.45
N GLY A 81 1.59 3.94 8.57
CA GLY A 81 0.55 3.40 7.70
C GLY A 81 -0.80 4.09 7.84
N ARG A 82 -1.21 4.39 9.09
CA ARG A 82 -2.49 5.03 9.42
C ARG A 82 -2.40 5.85 10.71
N GLY A 83 -3.36 6.75 10.91
CA GLY A 83 -3.59 7.44 12.20
C GLY A 83 -3.04 8.87 12.33
N GLY A 84 -2.46 9.44 11.27
CA GLY A 84 -1.96 10.82 11.28
C GLY A 84 -0.70 11.03 12.13
N HIS A 85 -0.05 9.94 12.55
CA HIS A 85 1.23 9.99 13.23
C HIS A 85 2.35 10.42 12.29
N SER A 86 3.32 11.15 12.83
CA SER A 86 4.54 11.46 12.08
C SER A 86 5.28 10.17 11.74
N PRO A 87 5.78 10.02 10.51
CA PRO A 87 6.46 8.81 10.10
C PRO A 87 7.75 8.60 10.89
N ARG A 88 8.02 7.34 11.24
CA ARG A 88 9.22 6.91 11.98
C ARG A 88 9.95 5.80 11.25
N LEU A 89 11.27 5.83 11.36
CA LEU A 89 12.19 4.77 10.95
C LEU A 89 13.10 4.47 12.14
N TYR A 90 13.19 3.21 12.52
CA TYR A 90 14.05 2.75 13.60
C TYR A 90 14.39 1.28 13.36
N GLY A 91 15.32 0.74 14.14
CA GLY A 91 15.70 -0.66 14.01
C GLY A 91 16.17 -1.32 15.29
N PHE A 92 16.36 -2.62 15.18
CA PHE A 92 16.95 -3.47 16.20
C PHE A 92 18.13 -4.21 15.59
N THR A 93 19.29 -4.11 16.21
CA THR A 93 20.46 -4.91 15.82
C THR A 93 20.26 -6.38 16.21
N PRO A 94 21.07 -7.33 15.68
CA PRO A 94 20.90 -8.77 15.96
C PRO A 94 20.95 -9.15 17.44
N ASP A 95 21.65 -8.36 18.27
CA ASP A 95 21.72 -8.49 19.73
C ASP A 95 20.53 -7.83 20.46
N GLY A 96 19.54 -7.33 19.71
CA GLY A 96 18.28 -6.77 20.23
C GLY A 96 18.34 -5.30 20.62
N ARG A 97 19.45 -4.60 20.38
CA ARG A 97 19.57 -3.17 20.74
C ARG A 97 18.79 -2.29 19.76
N PHE A 98 17.93 -1.45 20.33
CA PHE A 98 17.14 -0.45 19.61
C PHE A 98 17.97 0.77 19.19
N PHE A 99 17.66 1.35 18.03
CA PHE A 99 18.18 2.64 17.57
C PHE A 99 17.20 3.38 16.65
N ASP A 100 17.16 4.72 16.71
CA ASP A 100 16.34 5.57 15.84
C ASP A 100 17.11 6.01 14.58
N ILE A 101 16.43 5.96 13.43
CA ILE A 101 16.91 6.50 12.14
C ILE A 101 16.23 7.83 11.83
N TYR A 102 14.90 7.90 12.00
CA TYR A 102 14.12 9.12 11.75
C TYR A 102 12.85 9.17 12.62
N PRO A 103 12.49 10.33 13.20
CA PRO A 103 13.28 11.55 13.32
C PRO A 103 14.38 11.42 14.38
N ARG A 104 15.62 11.85 14.10
CA ARG A 104 16.68 11.85 15.12
C ARG A 104 16.52 13.01 16.11
N GLY A 105 16.78 12.74 17.38
CA GLY A 105 16.86 13.76 18.43
C GLY A 105 15.52 14.39 18.85
N LYS A 106 14.38 13.90 18.34
CA LYS A 106 13.06 14.24 18.86
C LYS A 106 12.65 13.20 19.91
N LEU A 107 12.07 13.66 21.02
CA LEU A 107 11.50 12.77 22.03
C LEU A 107 10.38 11.92 21.38
N PRO A 108 10.34 10.58 21.57
CA PRO A 108 9.43 9.66 20.87
C PRO A 108 7.92 9.92 21.04
N HIS A 109 7.53 10.85 21.92
CA HIS A 109 6.14 11.05 22.35
C HIS A 109 5.62 12.48 22.21
N LEU A 110 6.36 13.39 21.55
CA LEU A 110 5.77 14.68 21.23
C LEU A 110 4.88 14.55 19.99
N PRO A 111 3.56 14.74 20.09
CA PRO A 111 2.74 14.87 18.89
C PRO A 111 3.27 16.02 18.03
N SER A 112 3.21 15.85 16.70
CA SER A 112 3.45 16.95 15.78
C SER A 112 2.53 18.11 16.18
N LEU A 113 3.13 19.25 16.51
CA LEU A 113 2.37 20.46 16.79
C LEU A 113 1.51 20.79 15.55
N PRO A 114 0.27 21.29 15.75
CA PRO A 114 -0.54 21.75 14.64
C PRO A 114 0.20 22.86 13.85
N PHE A 115 -0.06 22.95 12.54
CA PHE A 115 0.49 23.97 11.63
C PHE A 115 1.98 23.87 11.30
N ASP A 116 2.56 22.66 11.24
CA ASP A 116 3.97 22.43 10.86
C ASP A 116 5.02 23.12 11.76
N ILE A 117 4.61 23.62 12.94
CA ILE A 117 5.51 24.30 13.87
C ILE A 117 6.53 23.28 14.41
N GLY A 118 7.80 23.43 14.01
CA GLY A 118 8.91 22.56 14.44
C GLY A 118 9.14 21.33 13.53
N ARG A 119 8.57 21.29 12.32
CA ARG A 119 9.04 20.35 11.28
C ARG A 119 10.45 20.76 10.83
N GLY A 120 11.34 19.77 10.71
CA GLY A 120 12.68 19.98 10.17
C GLY A 120 12.63 20.36 8.68
N PRO A 121 13.76 20.72 8.08
CA PRO A 121 13.81 21.10 6.66
C PRO A 121 13.57 19.93 5.69
N PHE A 122 13.59 18.68 6.16
CA PHE A 122 13.39 17.48 5.34
C PHE A 122 11.94 17.02 5.37
N ASP A 123 11.38 16.76 4.18
CA ASP A 123 10.02 16.29 3.99
C ASP A 123 9.98 14.76 3.98
N PHE A 124 9.28 14.19 4.95
CA PHE A 124 9.02 12.77 5.08
C PHE A 124 7.60 12.62 5.59
N ASP A 125 6.67 12.39 4.66
CA ASP A 125 5.23 12.42 4.90
C ASP A 125 4.58 11.08 4.55
N PRO A 126 3.55 10.67 5.32
CA PRO A 126 2.84 9.40 5.10
C PRO A 126 1.99 9.42 3.83
N PRO A 127 1.58 8.24 3.33
CA PRO A 127 1.98 6.91 3.81
C PRO A 127 3.38 6.51 3.32
N ILE A 128 4.08 5.68 4.10
CA ILE A 128 5.28 4.96 3.64
C ILE A 128 4.82 3.74 2.84
N GLY A 129 5.27 3.65 1.59
CA GLY A 129 4.90 2.58 0.67
C GLY A 129 5.68 1.30 0.89
N GLY A 130 6.97 1.40 1.18
CA GLY A 130 7.97 0.33 1.10
C GLY A 130 9.27 0.68 1.80
N ILE A 131 9.98 -0.34 2.31
CA ILE A 131 11.40 -0.21 2.70
C ILE A 131 12.21 -1.40 2.19
N VAL A 132 13.43 -1.14 1.75
CA VAL A 132 14.42 -2.18 1.40
C VAL A 132 15.82 -1.70 1.72
N ILE A 133 16.74 -2.63 1.97
CA ILE A 133 18.13 -2.34 2.31
C ILE A 133 19.02 -2.87 1.19
N SER A 134 19.95 -2.05 0.72
CA SER A 134 20.94 -2.43 -0.30
C SER A 134 22.14 -1.49 -0.30
N GLY A 135 23.33 -2.06 -0.40
CA GLY A 135 24.59 -1.31 -0.41
C GLY A 135 24.80 -0.49 0.87
N GLY A 136 24.37 -1.03 2.02
CA GLY A 136 24.44 -0.34 3.32
C GLY A 136 23.56 0.91 3.43
N ARG A 137 22.55 1.06 2.57
CA ARG A 137 21.56 2.15 2.60
C ARG A 137 20.14 1.61 2.72
N ILE A 138 19.29 2.36 3.39
CA ILE A 138 17.87 2.05 3.59
C ILE A 138 17.06 2.90 2.61
N PHE A 139 16.41 2.27 1.64
CA PHE A 139 15.56 2.95 0.66
C PHE A 139 14.11 2.92 1.13
N VAL A 140 13.45 4.07 1.10
CA VAL A 140 12.09 4.25 1.61
C VAL A 140 11.25 5.05 0.63
N THR A 141 10.09 4.53 0.27
CA THR A 141 9.09 5.25 -0.55
C THR A 141 8.09 5.97 0.37
N HIS A 142 7.81 7.24 0.08
CA HIS A 142 6.94 8.09 0.90
C HIS A 142 6.40 9.27 0.08
N ARG A 143 5.79 10.25 0.74
CA ARG A 143 5.38 11.54 0.14
C ARG A 143 6.21 12.72 0.66
N ASP A 144 6.25 13.79 -0.11
CA ASP A 144 6.64 15.12 0.34
C ASP A 144 5.45 15.90 0.94
N ARG A 145 5.70 17.13 1.42
CA ARG A 145 4.67 18.00 2.00
C ARG A 145 3.52 18.36 1.04
N ASN A 146 3.74 18.25 -0.26
CA ASN A 146 2.76 18.57 -1.31
C ASN A 146 2.02 17.31 -1.80
N GLY A 147 2.22 16.18 -1.12
CA GLY A 147 1.65 14.89 -1.50
C GLY A 147 2.30 14.24 -2.72
N ARG A 148 3.43 14.77 -3.21
CA ARG A 148 4.16 14.14 -4.31
C ARG A 148 4.98 12.98 -3.79
N GLY A 149 5.12 11.94 -4.59
CA GLY A 149 5.85 10.75 -4.22
C GLY A 149 7.36 10.96 -4.26
N VAL A 150 8.06 10.32 -3.33
CA VAL A 150 9.50 10.42 -3.13
C VAL A 150 10.07 9.05 -2.81
N LEU A 151 11.26 8.77 -3.35
CA LEU A 151 12.14 7.69 -2.88
C LEU A 151 13.35 8.34 -2.20
N THR A 152 13.54 8.07 -0.92
CA THR A 152 14.68 8.57 -0.15
C THR A 152 15.58 7.41 0.27
N SER A 153 16.89 7.61 0.20
CA SER A 153 17.87 6.72 0.82
C SER A 153 18.36 7.29 2.15
N PHE A 154 18.38 6.47 3.19
CA PHE A 154 18.86 6.80 4.52
C PHE A 154 20.12 6.00 4.86
N GLY A 155 21.02 6.60 5.63
CA GLY A 155 22.01 5.90 6.43
C GLY A 155 21.40 5.52 7.79
N TYR A 156 22.02 4.54 8.46
CA TYR A 156 21.63 4.13 9.82
C TYR A 156 21.76 5.25 10.86
N ASP A 157 22.56 6.27 10.56
CA ASP A 157 22.72 7.49 11.33
C ASP A 157 21.68 8.58 10.97
N GLY A 158 20.66 8.27 10.18
CA GLY A 158 19.63 9.22 9.75
C GLY A 158 20.09 10.26 8.73
N SER A 159 21.35 10.20 8.25
CA SER A 159 21.75 10.93 7.03
C SER A 159 20.86 10.48 5.87
N HIS A 160 20.46 11.38 4.98
CA HIS A 160 19.51 11.03 3.92
C HIS A 160 19.76 11.80 2.63
N THR A 161 19.31 11.20 1.52
CA THR A 161 19.40 11.78 0.18
C THR A 161 18.19 11.35 -0.64
N THR A 162 17.51 12.33 -1.24
CA THR A 162 16.42 12.08 -2.18
C THR A 162 16.96 11.45 -3.46
N VAL A 163 16.47 10.26 -3.80
CA VAL A 163 16.85 9.48 -4.99
C VAL A 163 15.93 9.80 -6.15
N VAL A 164 14.62 9.88 -5.88
CA VAL A 164 13.58 10.29 -6.82
C VAL A 164 12.62 11.22 -6.10
N SER A 165 12.20 12.28 -6.77
CA SER A 165 11.18 13.21 -6.29
C SER A 165 10.15 13.48 -7.38
N ASP A 166 9.13 14.25 -7.03
CA ASP A 166 8.17 14.77 -8.00
C ASP A 166 7.39 13.67 -8.74
N LEU A 167 7.03 12.59 -8.03
CA LEU A 167 6.10 11.57 -8.56
C LEU A 167 4.65 12.03 -8.30
N PRO A 168 3.72 11.81 -9.23
CA PRO A 168 2.33 12.26 -9.10
C PRO A 168 1.51 11.35 -8.16
N ALA A 169 1.85 11.36 -6.87
CA ALA A 169 1.25 10.50 -5.85
C ALA A 169 0.14 11.19 -5.04
N GLN A 170 -0.50 12.21 -5.61
CA GLN A 170 -1.42 13.13 -4.91
C GLN A 170 -2.87 12.64 -4.84
N GLY A 171 -3.21 11.60 -5.62
CA GLY A 171 -4.52 10.97 -5.60
C GLY A 171 -4.67 9.94 -4.49
N GLU A 172 -5.58 8.99 -4.70
CA GLU A 172 -5.89 7.96 -3.71
C GLU A 172 -4.67 7.08 -3.40
N PHE A 173 -4.00 6.54 -4.42
CA PHE A 173 -2.89 5.62 -4.23
C PHE A 173 -1.53 6.32 -4.33
N GLY A 174 -0.63 5.96 -3.42
CA GLY A 174 0.69 6.56 -3.28
C GLY A 174 1.79 5.81 -4.05
N VAL A 175 3.04 6.18 -3.75
CA VAL A 175 4.20 5.33 -4.05
C VAL A 175 4.11 4.09 -3.16
N THR A 176 4.29 2.91 -3.73
CA THR A 176 4.05 1.63 -3.05
C THR A 176 5.36 0.97 -2.65
N ASP A 177 5.37 -0.35 -2.53
CA ASP A 177 6.52 -1.11 -2.08
C ASP A 177 7.77 -0.91 -2.97
N VAL A 178 8.92 -1.29 -2.44
CA VAL A 178 10.23 -1.12 -3.07
C VAL A 178 11.01 -2.42 -3.02
N ALA A 179 11.61 -2.80 -4.14
CA ALA A 179 12.38 -4.03 -4.29
C ALA A 179 13.74 -3.74 -4.93
N VAL A 180 14.72 -4.59 -4.64
CA VAL A 180 16.07 -4.50 -5.19
C VAL A 180 16.26 -5.63 -6.18
N ARG A 181 16.69 -5.32 -7.39
CA ARG A 181 17.05 -6.35 -8.37
C ARG A 181 18.36 -7.04 -7.93
N PRO A 182 18.36 -8.37 -7.71
CA PRO A 182 19.54 -9.05 -7.18
C PRO A 182 20.80 -8.97 -8.06
N SER A 183 20.63 -8.88 -9.38
CA SER A 183 21.75 -8.95 -10.33
C SER A 183 22.62 -7.69 -10.37
N ASP A 184 22.08 -6.52 -10.06
CA ASP A 184 22.80 -5.25 -10.20
C ASP A 184 22.43 -4.17 -9.17
N GLY A 185 21.58 -4.51 -8.19
CA GLY A 185 21.19 -3.58 -7.12
C GLY A 185 20.25 -2.47 -7.57
N ARG A 186 19.71 -2.50 -8.80
CA ARG A 186 18.75 -1.49 -9.25
C ARG A 186 17.49 -1.52 -8.40
N ILE A 187 16.99 -0.34 -8.04
CA ILE A 187 15.81 -0.18 -7.18
C ILE A 187 14.56 -0.12 -8.06
N PHE A 188 13.55 -0.91 -7.73
CA PHE A 188 12.22 -0.94 -8.35
C PHE A 188 11.17 -0.50 -7.34
N PHE A 189 10.15 0.24 -7.77
CA PHE A 189 9.05 0.65 -6.91
C PHE A 189 7.78 0.91 -7.72
N GLY A 190 6.61 0.76 -7.10
CA GLY A 190 5.33 1.05 -7.74
C GLY A 190 4.80 2.46 -7.45
N LEU A 191 3.89 2.92 -8.30
CA LEU A 191 3.06 4.10 -8.10
C LEU A 191 1.64 3.75 -8.56
N GLY A 192 0.66 3.89 -7.67
CA GLY A 192 -0.73 3.63 -8.01
C GLY A 192 -1.35 4.70 -8.91
N SER A 193 -2.57 4.43 -9.36
CA SER A 193 -3.46 5.38 -10.00
C SER A 193 -3.92 6.44 -9.00
N MET A 194 -4.43 7.57 -9.50
CA MET A 194 -5.06 8.57 -8.64
C MET A 194 -6.50 8.20 -8.30
N THR A 195 -7.17 7.47 -9.20
CA THR A 195 -8.60 7.20 -9.11
C THR A 195 -8.90 5.70 -9.00
N ASN A 196 -10.13 5.38 -8.59
CA ASN A 196 -10.63 4.01 -8.52
C ASN A 196 -10.62 3.30 -9.88
N SER A 197 -11.00 4.00 -10.96
CA SER A 197 -11.32 3.39 -12.27
C SER A 197 -11.20 4.36 -13.47
N GLY A 198 -10.26 5.31 -13.39
CA GLY A 198 -9.87 6.22 -14.48
C GLY A 198 -10.65 7.54 -14.56
N VAL A 199 -11.57 7.79 -13.62
CA VAL A 199 -12.45 8.97 -13.58
C VAL A 199 -12.42 9.57 -12.18
N VAL A 200 -12.15 10.87 -12.07
CA VAL A 200 -12.21 11.58 -10.78
C VAL A 200 -13.67 11.75 -10.36
N GLY A 201 -14.04 11.12 -9.24
CA GLY A 201 -15.42 10.98 -8.79
C GLY A 201 -15.73 11.59 -7.43
N LEU A 202 -16.93 11.31 -6.93
CA LEU A 202 -17.38 11.77 -5.60
C LEU A 202 -16.71 11.01 -4.45
N ASP A 203 -16.27 9.79 -4.70
CA ASP A 203 -15.44 9.02 -3.77
C ASP A 203 -14.09 9.69 -3.55
N ASP A 204 -13.47 10.20 -4.61
CA ASP A 204 -12.22 10.97 -4.52
C ASP A 204 -12.40 12.27 -3.74
N TRP A 205 -13.55 12.94 -3.92
CA TRP A 205 -13.94 14.10 -3.11
C TRP A 205 -14.15 13.74 -1.64
N ALA A 206 -14.79 12.59 -1.37
CA ALA A 206 -15.04 12.11 -0.01
C ALA A 206 -13.74 11.70 0.71
N ILE A 207 -12.75 11.18 -0.01
CA ILE A 207 -11.39 10.94 0.51
C ILE A 207 -10.67 12.29 0.77
N GLY A 208 -11.03 13.34 0.04
CA GLY A 208 -10.60 14.73 0.27
C GLY A 208 -9.37 15.15 -0.52
N TRP A 209 -8.78 14.28 -1.36
CA TRP A 209 -7.60 14.64 -2.14
C TRP A 209 -7.92 15.64 -3.25
N VAL A 210 -9.11 15.55 -3.86
CA VAL A 210 -9.56 16.49 -4.91
C VAL A 210 -9.66 17.93 -4.38
N GLN A 211 -10.05 18.11 -3.12
CA GLN A 211 -10.11 19.43 -2.50
C GLN A 211 -8.71 20.06 -2.33
N LYS A 212 -7.71 19.24 -2.05
CA LYS A 212 -6.31 19.66 -1.87
C LYS A 212 -5.59 19.84 -3.21
N HIS A 213 -5.94 19.03 -4.19
CA HIS A 213 -5.29 18.97 -5.50
C HIS A 213 -6.36 18.93 -6.61
N PRO A 214 -7.07 20.05 -6.87
CA PRO A 214 -8.22 20.08 -7.78
C PRO A 214 -7.87 19.79 -9.23
N GLU A 215 -6.61 19.99 -9.62
CA GLU A 215 -6.09 19.72 -10.98
C GLU A 215 -5.54 18.28 -11.13
N ALA A 216 -5.52 17.49 -10.06
CA ALA A 216 -4.95 16.15 -10.09
C ALA A 216 -5.92 15.14 -10.74
N CYS A 217 -5.38 14.28 -11.59
CA CYS A 217 -6.06 13.16 -12.24
C CYS A 217 -5.00 12.14 -12.71
N ASP A 218 -5.46 10.96 -13.16
CA ASP A 218 -4.55 9.98 -13.74
C ASP A 218 -3.75 10.54 -14.92
N LEU A 219 -2.45 10.23 -14.95
CA LEU A 219 -1.51 10.74 -15.94
C LEU A 219 -0.98 9.58 -16.80
N PRO A 220 -1.23 9.58 -18.12
CA PRO A 220 -0.86 8.44 -18.96
C PRO A 220 0.62 8.47 -19.39
N ALA A 221 1.18 7.30 -19.67
CA ALA A 221 2.55 7.15 -20.14
C ALA A 221 2.72 7.48 -21.64
N THR A 222 1.65 7.32 -22.41
CA THR A 222 1.56 7.63 -23.84
C THR A 222 0.40 8.59 -24.08
N ASN A 223 0.33 9.15 -25.28
CA ASN A 223 -0.82 9.95 -25.69
C ASN A 223 -2.04 9.03 -25.82
N LEU A 224 -3.14 9.36 -25.17
CA LEU A 224 -4.37 8.57 -25.24
C LEU A 224 -5.38 9.21 -26.18
N LYS A 225 -6.05 8.37 -26.97
CA LYS A 225 -7.30 8.68 -27.64
C LYS A 225 -8.45 8.04 -26.85
N LEU A 226 -9.36 8.86 -26.37
CA LEU A 226 -10.56 8.43 -25.65
C LEU A 226 -11.77 8.32 -26.58
N TYR A 227 -12.71 7.43 -26.25
CA TYR A 227 -13.99 7.30 -26.95
C TYR A 227 -14.97 8.45 -26.69
N GLY A 228 -14.68 9.33 -25.72
CA GLY A 228 -15.47 10.55 -25.46
C GLY A 228 -16.60 10.39 -24.46
N TYR A 229 -16.60 9.32 -23.65
CA TYR A 229 -17.51 9.15 -22.52
C TYR A 229 -17.36 10.26 -21.48
N ARG A 230 -18.47 10.58 -20.81
CA ARG A 230 -18.57 11.62 -19.77
C ARG A 230 -19.35 11.08 -18.58
N PHE A 231 -18.94 11.53 -17.40
CA PHE A 231 -19.34 11.04 -16.09
C PHE A 231 -20.00 12.15 -15.28
N ASP A 232 -21.33 12.12 -15.19
CA ASP A 232 -22.18 13.14 -14.58
C ASP A 232 -22.41 12.80 -13.10
N THR A 233 -22.11 13.76 -12.22
CA THR A 233 -22.30 13.62 -10.77
C THR A 233 -22.89 14.88 -10.18
N LYS A 234 -23.42 14.79 -8.95
CA LYS A 234 -23.80 15.99 -8.19
C LYS A 234 -22.54 16.82 -7.91
N ASN A 235 -22.55 18.12 -8.19
CA ASN A 235 -21.41 18.98 -7.85
C ASN A 235 -21.35 19.21 -6.33
N PRO A 236 -20.31 18.73 -5.61
CA PRO A 236 -20.17 18.97 -4.18
C PRO A 236 -19.80 20.42 -3.84
N LEU A 237 -19.39 21.22 -4.83
CA LEU A 237 -19.10 22.66 -4.67
C LEU A 237 -20.38 23.52 -4.74
N ALA A 238 -21.47 23.00 -5.30
CA ALA A 238 -22.75 23.70 -5.30
C ALA A 238 -23.27 23.73 -3.86
N GLY A 239 -23.23 24.91 -3.23
CA GLY A 239 -23.62 25.08 -1.83
C GLY A 239 -25.06 24.63 -1.54
N LEU A 240 -25.40 24.47 -0.26
CA LEU A 240 -26.70 23.96 0.21
C LEU A 240 -27.94 24.74 -0.30
N PHE A 241 -27.73 25.95 -0.83
CA PHE A 241 -28.75 26.86 -1.36
C PHE A 241 -28.51 27.26 -2.83
N GLY A 242 -27.52 26.65 -3.50
CA GLY A 242 -27.28 26.83 -4.94
C GLY A 242 -28.21 25.95 -5.78
N PRO A 243 -28.34 26.21 -7.09
CA PRO A 243 -29.00 25.26 -7.99
C PRO A 243 -28.28 23.89 -7.92
N ASP A 244 -29.02 22.80 -8.10
CA ASP A 244 -28.43 21.46 -8.29
C ASP A 244 -27.55 21.48 -9.55
N GLU A 245 -26.27 21.79 -9.37
CA GLU A 245 -25.30 21.82 -10.44
C GLU A 245 -24.75 20.40 -10.65
N THR A 246 -24.74 19.96 -11.90
CA THR A 246 -24.11 18.71 -12.31
C THR A 246 -22.64 18.97 -12.62
N ALA A 247 -21.74 18.22 -11.99
CA ALA A 247 -20.34 18.16 -12.37
C ALA A 247 -20.14 17.07 -13.43
N VAL A 248 -19.47 17.41 -14.54
CA VAL A 248 -19.24 16.49 -15.65
C VAL A 248 -17.76 16.24 -15.82
N THR A 249 -17.32 15.04 -15.46
CA THR A 249 -15.90 14.62 -15.54
C THR A 249 -15.72 13.62 -16.68
N ALA A 250 -14.64 13.73 -17.46
CA ALA A 250 -14.26 12.68 -18.41
C ALA A 250 -13.03 11.90 -17.90
N PRO A 251 -12.75 10.70 -18.44
CA PRO A 251 -11.57 9.94 -18.06
C PRO A 251 -10.27 10.72 -18.24
N PHE A 252 -9.30 10.50 -17.32
CA PHE A 252 -7.99 11.16 -17.31
C PHE A 252 -8.06 12.70 -17.33
N GLN A 253 -9.10 13.27 -16.74
CA GLN A 253 -9.28 14.72 -16.60
C GLN A 253 -9.63 15.07 -15.15
N PRO A 254 -9.27 16.29 -14.70
CA PRO A 254 -9.63 16.76 -13.37
C PRO A 254 -11.14 16.75 -13.14
N PHE A 255 -11.55 16.78 -11.87
CA PHE A 255 -12.95 16.82 -11.50
C PHE A 255 -13.68 17.99 -12.19
N ASN A 256 -14.88 17.73 -12.72
CA ASN A 256 -15.69 18.71 -13.46
C ASN A 256 -15.08 19.21 -14.79
N ILE A 257 -14.14 18.46 -15.37
CA ILE A 257 -13.57 18.73 -16.70
C ILE A 257 -13.86 17.56 -17.64
N SER A 258 -14.44 17.86 -18.82
CA SER A 258 -14.86 16.83 -19.80
C SER A 258 -14.74 17.23 -21.28
N ASN A 259 -13.84 18.17 -21.56
CA ASN A 259 -13.71 18.80 -22.87
C ASN A 259 -12.63 18.19 -23.78
N ARG A 260 -11.93 17.12 -23.35
CA ARG A 260 -10.86 16.49 -24.14
C ARG A 260 -11.16 15.03 -24.45
N VAL A 261 -10.80 14.64 -25.69
CA VAL A 261 -10.79 13.24 -26.15
C VAL A 261 -9.38 12.78 -26.58
N ARG A 262 -8.40 13.69 -26.54
CA ARG A 262 -6.98 13.39 -26.71
C ARG A 262 -6.27 13.86 -25.46
N ILE A 263 -5.64 12.94 -24.75
CA ILE A 263 -4.91 13.20 -23.51
C ILE A 263 -3.43 13.06 -23.83
N SER A 264 -2.65 14.09 -23.49
CA SER A 264 -1.21 14.04 -23.68
C SER A 264 -0.59 13.15 -22.60
N LYS A 265 0.53 12.49 -22.93
CA LYS A 265 1.35 11.82 -21.92
C LYS A 265 1.77 12.78 -20.80
N ALA A 266 2.11 12.22 -19.63
CA ALA A 266 2.61 12.98 -18.49
C ALA A 266 3.77 13.91 -18.88
N VAL A 267 3.69 15.19 -18.49
CA VAL A 267 4.63 16.24 -18.94
C VAL A 267 6.07 16.00 -18.48
N ASN A 268 6.24 15.37 -17.31
CA ASN A 268 7.55 15.04 -16.74
C ASN A 268 7.95 13.57 -16.95
N ASP A 269 7.29 12.87 -17.89
CA ASP A 269 7.49 11.43 -18.16
C ASP A 269 7.30 10.51 -16.94
N LYS A 270 6.52 10.98 -15.94
CA LYS A 270 6.14 10.21 -14.74
C LYS A 270 4.63 9.94 -14.75
N PRO A 271 4.16 8.88 -15.41
CA PRO A 271 2.74 8.49 -15.39
C PRO A 271 2.29 7.94 -14.01
N THR A 272 0.99 7.99 -13.74
CA THR A 272 0.38 7.23 -12.63
C THR A 272 0.17 5.77 -13.04
N GLY A 273 -0.07 4.88 -12.08
CA GLY A 273 -0.36 3.47 -12.38
C GLY A 273 0.79 2.76 -13.09
N ALA A 274 1.99 2.84 -12.51
CA ALA A 274 3.23 2.40 -13.13
C ALA A 274 4.20 1.72 -12.16
N ILE A 275 5.07 0.87 -12.69
CA ILE A 275 6.28 0.42 -12.00
C ILE A 275 7.45 1.22 -12.55
N TYR A 276 8.27 1.73 -11.64
CA TYR A 276 9.48 2.48 -11.93
C TYR A 276 10.72 1.70 -11.52
N SER A 277 11.85 2.09 -12.10
CA SER A 277 13.16 1.68 -11.60
C SER A 277 14.17 2.82 -11.67
N VAL A 278 15.18 2.78 -10.80
CA VAL A 278 16.24 3.78 -10.73
C VAL A 278 17.53 3.18 -10.18
N SER A 279 18.68 3.72 -10.59
CA SER A 279 19.95 3.43 -9.94
C SER A 279 19.92 3.84 -8.47
N PRO A 280 20.63 3.15 -7.56
CA PRO A 280 20.69 3.52 -6.14
C PRO A 280 21.08 4.99 -5.86
N GLY A 281 21.92 5.57 -6.73
CA GLY A 281 22.33 6.98 -6.66
C GLY A 281 21.35 7.98 -7.28
N GLY A 282 20.26 7.52 -7.89
CA GLY A 282 19.29 8.36 -8.61
C GLY A 282 19.65 8.63 -10.07
N GLY A 283 18.94 9.57 -10.69
CA GLY A 283 19.28 10.17 -11.99
C GLY A 283 18.78 9.46 -13.26
N ASP A 284 18.65 8.14 -13.26
CA ASP A 284 18.22 7.36 -14.45
C ASP A 284 16.88 6.66 -14.26
N LEU A 285 15.88 7.42 -13.80
CA LEU A 285 14.51 6.93 -13.60
C LEU A 285 13.94 6.36 -14.91
N ARG A 286 13.37 5.16 -14.86
CA ARG A 286 12.69 4.48 -15.98
C ARG A 286 11.29 4.08 -15.59
N VAL A 287 10.37 4.16 -16.55
CA VAL A 287 9.05 3.54 -16.47
C VAL A 287 9.17 2.13 -17.03
N GLU A 288 8.94 1.13 -16.19
CA GLU A 288 9.16 -0.29 -16.50
C GLU A 288 7.87 -1.03 -16.87
N ALA A 289 6.73 -0.55 -16.39
CA ALA A 289 5.39 -1.04 -16.73
C ALA A 289 4.34 0.04 -16.45
N THR A 290 3.18 -0.05 -17.11
CA THR A 290 2.10 0.94 -17.02
C THR A 290 0.73 0.25 -17.03
N GLY A 291 -0.35 1.02 -16.81
CA GLY A 291 -1.70 0.45 -16.82
C GLY A 291 -1.99 -0.41 -15.61
N LEU A 292 -1.46 -0.02 -14.44
CA LEU A 292 -1.67 -0.65 -13.15
C LEU A 292 -2.62 0.20 -12.32
N ARG A 293 -3.36 -0.43 -11.39
CA ARG A 293 -4.24 0.33 -10.49
C ARG A 293 -3.54 0.67 -9.19
N TYR A 294 -3.14 -0.32 -8.43
CA TYR A 294 -2.48 -0.16 -7.15
C TYR A 294 -1.46 -1.28 -6.91
N PRO A 295 -0.25 -1.17 -7.50
CA PRO A 295 0.77 -2.20 -7.41
C PRO A 295 1.38 -2.24 -6.00
N ARG A 296 0.74 -2.93 -5.04
CA ARG A 296 0.94 -2.71 -3.60
C ARG A 296 2.18 -3.40 -3.04
N GLY A 297 2.53 -4.60 -3.52
CA GLY A 297 3.70 -5.37 -3.12
C GLY A 297 4.62 -5.66 -4.31
N LEU A 298 5.94 -5.66 -4.09
CA LEU A 298 6.93 -5.95 -5.13
C LEU A 298 8.02 -6.87 -4.55
N ALA A 299 8.35 -7.96 -5.23
CA ALA A 299 9.47 -8.81 -4.84
C ALA A 299 10.14 -9.47 -6.05
N PHE A 300 11.46 -9.64 -5.95
CA PHE A 300 12.25 -10.37 -6.92
C PHE A 300 12.41 -11.82 -6.47
N ASP A 301 12.29 -12.76 -7.42
CA ASP A 301 13.01 -14.03 -7.30
C ASP A 301 14.46 -13.82 -7.76
N ALA A 302 15.22 -14.89 -8.02
CA ALA A 302 16.60 -14.76 -8.51
C ALA A 302 16.73 -14.03 -9.88
N TYR A 303 15.66 -13.88 -10.65
CA TYR A 303 15.66 -13.44 -12.06
C TYR A 303 14.53 -12.47 -12.44
N SER A 304 13.35 -12.63 -11.86
CA SER A 304 12.09 -12.00 -12.27
C SER A 304 11.50 -11.17 -11.14
N LEU A 305 10.95 -10.02 -11.49
CA LEU A 305 10.11 -9.23 -10.61
C LEU A 305 8.67 -9.74 -10.69
N TYR A 306 8.03 -9.87 -9.53
CA TYR A 306 6.59 -10.03 -9.40
C TYR A 306 6.03 -8.86 -8.59
N PHE A 307 4.74 -8.61 -8.75
CA PHE A 307 4.05 -7.59 -7.99
C PHE A 307 2.58 -7.98 -7.77
N THR A 308 2.02 -7.54 -6.64
CA THR A 308 0.57 -7.59 -6.45
C THR A 308 -0.07 -6.32 -7.01
N ASP A 309 -1.29 -6.40 -7.52
CA ASP A 309 -2.09 -5.26 -7.95
C ASP A 309 -3.52 -5.41 -7.40
N ASP A 310 -4.01 -4.41 -6.66
CA ASP A 310 -5.34 -4.44 -6.03
C ASP A 310 -6.43 -4.01 -7.03
N GLY A 311 -7.52 -4.79 -7.10
CA GLY A 311 -8.60 -4.65 -8.09
C GLY A 311 -9.50 -3.43 -7.89
N MET A 312 -10.13 -2.97 -8.98
CA MET A 312 -11.14 -1.91 -8.99
C MET A 312 -12.31 -2.19 -8.06
N GLU A 313 -12.81 -1.14 -7.38
CA GLU A 313 -13.81 -1.30 -6.34
C GLU A 313 -15.22 -0.87 -6.81
N MET A 314 -16.25 -1.38 -6.13
CA MET A 314 -17.66 -1.08 -6.41
C MET A 314 -18.05 0.28 -5.82
N ARG A 315 -17.34 1.33 -6.25
CA ARG A 315 -17.55 2.73 -5.85
C ARG A 315 -17.12 3.74 -6.90
N GLY A 316 -17.39 5.00 -6.57
CA GLY A 316 -17.16 6.13 -7.44
C GLY A 316 -18.14 6.18 -8.60
N THR A 317 -17.79 7.01 -9.60
CA THR A 317 -18.67 7.29 -10.74
C THR A 317 -18.61 6.20 -11.81
N ARG A 318 -17.53 5.43 -11.87
CA ARG A 318 -17.36 4.27 -12.75
C ARG A 318 -17.09 3.01 -11.91
N PRO A 319 -18.09 2.52 -11.16
CA PRO A 319 -17.89 1.41 -10.23
C PRO A 319 -17.65 0.09 -10.94
N VAL A 320 -16.70 -0.71 -10.46
CA VAL A 320 -16.41 -2.04 -11.01
C VAL A 320 -16.71 -3.07 -9.93
N LYS A 321 -17.47 -4.10 -10.26
CA LYS A 321 -17.83 -5.18 -9.33
C LYS A 321 -16.81 -6.30 -9.44
N ASP A 322 -16.38 -6.86 -8.31
CA ASP A 322 -15.60 -8.09 -8.22
C ASP A 322 -14.34 -8.13 -9.13
N ASP A 323 -13.67 -6.99 -9.35
CA ASP A 323 -12.30 -7.01 -9.90
C ASP A 323 -11.39 -7.61 -8.83
N PRO A 324 -10.74 -8.76 -9.09
CA PRO A 324 -9.92 -9.43 -8.09
C PRO A 324 -8.65 -8.61 -7.78
N ASP A 325 -7.96 -8.97 -6.70
CA ASP A 325 -6.54 -8.62 -6.58
C ASP A 325 -5.72 -9.71 -7.27
N SER A 326 -4.54 -9.39 -7.78
CA SER A 326 -3.73 -10.36 -8.54
C SER A 326 -2.26 -10.32 -8.17
N LEU A 327 -1.57 -11.45 -8.34
CA LEU A 327 -0.11 -11.52 -8.43
C LEU A 327 0.28 -11.62 -9.90
N LEU A 328 1.12 -10.69 -10.36
CA LEU A 328 1.51 -10.55 -11.75
C LEU A 328 3.04 -10.65 -11.87
N LYS A 329 3.50 -11.19 -12.99
CA LYS A 329 4.91 -11.17 -13.40
C LYS A 329 5.17 -9.90 -14.19
N TRP A 330 6.25 -9.21 -13.85
CA TRP A 330 6.72 -8.06 -14.61
C TRP A 330 7.35 -8.48 -15.94
N VAL A 331 6.97 -7.80 -17.00
CA VAL A 331 7.60 -7.86 -18.32
C VAL A 331 7.86 -6.42 -18.78
N PRO A 332 9.12 -6.06 -19.16
CA PRO A 332 9.48 -4.69 -19.52
C PRO A 332 8.55 -4.05 -20.55
N GLY A 333 8.12 -2.82 -20.29
CA GLY A 333 7.32 -2.01 -21.22
C GLY A 333 5.86 -2.44 -21.36
N THR A 334 5.39 -3.42 -20.57
CA THR A 334 4.02 -3.94 -20.69
C THR A 334 2.99 -2.94 -20.15
N TYR A 335 1.88 -2.82 -20.86
CA TYR A 335 0.66 -2.17 -20.40
C TYR A 335 -0.29 -3.22 -19.81
N TYR A 336 -0.62 -3.10 -18.53
CA TYR A 336 -1.42 -4.09 -17.77
C TYR A 336 -2.92 -3.81 -17.79
N GLY A 337 -3.37 -2.74 -18.44
CA GLY A 337 -4.77 -2.59 -18.86
C GLY A 337 -5.63 -1.59 -18.10
N PHE A 338 -5.26 -1.14 -16.91
CA PHE A 338 -6.02 -0.12 -16.19
C PHE A 338 -6.22 1.14 -17.06
N PRO A 339 -7.47 1.68 -17.17
CA PRO A 339 -8.65 1.35 -16.37
C PRO A 339 -9.69 0.46 -17.09
N ASP A 340 -9.34 -0.16 -18.22
CA ASP A 340 -10.30 -0.90 -19.05
C ASP A 340 -10.22 -2.41 -18.90
N PHE A 341 -9.25 -2.90 -18.12
CA PHE A 341 -9.09 -4.31 -17.78
C PHE A 341 -8.96 -4.48 -16.27
N SER A 342 -9.45 -5.61 -15.77
CA SER A 342 -9.25 -6.09 -14.40
C SER A 342 -7.78 -6.41 -14.14
N THR A 343 -7.40 -6.57 -12.88
CA THR A 343 -6.02 -6.97 -12.53
C THR A 343 -5.68 -8.39 -13.03
N ASP A 344 -6.70 -9.24 -13.19
CA ASP A 344 -6.57 -10.55 -13.82
C ASP A 344 -6.69 -10.51 -15.35
N LEU A 345 -6.59 -9.31 -15.94
CA LEU A 345 -6.37 -9.02 -17.36
C LEU A 345 -7.56 -9.36 -18.28
N TYR A 346 -8.77 -9.47 -17.73
CA TYR A 346 -10.00 -9.49 -18.52
C TYR A 346 -10.51 -8.07 -18.77
N PRO A 347 -11.17 -7.79 -19.91
CA PRO A 347 -11.81 -6.50 -20.12
C PRO A 347 -12.96 -6.33 -19.11
N ILE A 348 -13.06 -5.17 -18.48
CA ILE A 348 -14.12 -4.93 -17.48
C ILE A 348 -15.52 -4.77 -18.08
N SER A 349 -15.62 -4.71 -19.41
CA SER A 349 -16.88 -4.81 -20.12
C SER A 349 -17.53 -6.20 -20.02
N ASP A 350 -16.80 -7.22 -19.56
CA ASP A 350 -17.38 -8.53 -19.24
C ASP A 350 -18.50 -8.38 -18.20
N ARG A 351 -19.57 -9.16 -18.38
CA ARG A 351 -20.76 -9.16 -17.51
C ARG A 351 -20.41 -9.41 -16.04
N ARG A 352 -19.35 -10.16 -15.74
CA ARG A 352 -18.95 -10.49 -14.36
C ARG A 352 -18.64 -9.25 -13.53
N PHE A 353 -18.14 -8.19 -14.18
CA PHE A 353 -17.72 -6.95 -13.52
C PHE A 353 -18.82 -5.89 -13.47
N GLN A 354 -20.00 -6.17 -14.05
CA GLN A 354 -21.08 -5.20 -14.10
C GLN A 354 -21.69 -4.97 -12.70
N PRO A 355 -21.83 -3.71 -12.28
CA PRO A 355 -22.46 -3.37 -11.01
C PRO A 355 -23.92 -3.84 -10.94
N PRO A 356 -24.45 -4.05 -9.73
CA PRO A 356 -25.87 -4.30 -9.56
C PRO A 356 -26.71 -3.08 -9.97
N VAL A 357 -27.99 -3.31 -10.32
CA VAL A 357 -28.92 -2.28 -10.82
C VAL A 357 -29.00 -1.03 -9.92
N TRP A 358 -29.00 -1.20 -8.59
CA TRP A 358 -29.06 -0.05 -7.69
C TRP A 358 -27.82 0.86 -7.82
N MET A 359 -26.65 0.28 -8.11
CA MET A 359 -25.41 1.03 -8.28
C MET A 359 -25.36 1.68 -9.66
N ILE A 360 -25.91 1.02 -10.68
CA ILE A 360 -26.13 1.61 -12.01
C ILE A 360 -27.02 2.85 -11.89
N ILE A 361 -28.15 2.76 -11.17
CA ILE A 361 -29.05 3.91 -10.95
C ILE A 361 -28.34 5.03 -10.19
N LYS A 362 -27.55 4.68 -9.15
CA LYS A 362 -26.82 5.65 -8.34
C LYS A 362 -25.71 6.37 -9.12
N SER A 363 -24.95 5.64 -9.94
CA SER A 363 -23.84 6.19 -10.71
C SER A 363 -24.29 6.84 -12.02
N GLY A 364 -25.41 6.40 -12.59
CA GLY A 364 -25.90 6.85 -13.91
C GLY A 364 -25.32 6.07 -15.09
N TYR A 365 -24.48 5.05 -14.84
CA TYR A 365 -23.74 4.33 -15.89
C TYR A 365 -24.21 2.88 -16.03
N PRO A 366 -24.93 2.53 -17.11
CA PRO A 366 -25.53 1.21 -17.27
C PRO A 366 -24.55 0.12 -17.73
N GLU A 367 -23.40 0.49 -18.28
CA GLU A 367 -22.40 -0.44 -18.81
C GLU A 367 -20.97 0.05 -18.56
N LEU A 368 -20.06 -0.88 -18.25
CA LEU A 368 -18.62 -0.63 -18.17
C LEU A 368 -17.95 -0.75 -19.54
N SER A 369 -18.22 0.19 -20.43
CA SER A 369 -17.56 0.27 -21.73
C SER A 369 -16.10 0.73 -21.58
N PRO A 370 -15.18 0.27 -22.46
CA PRO A 370 -13.80 0.75 -22.47
C PRO A 370 -13.77 2.24 -22.77
N VAL A 371 -12.89 2.99 -22.10
CA VAL A 371 -12.76 4.44 -22.30
C VAL A 371 -11.61 4.82 -23.23
N ILE A 372 -10.62 3.95 -23.40
CA ILE A 372 -9.44 4.15 -24.24
C ILE A 372 -9.60 3.42 -25.58
N SER A 373 -9.37 4.14 -26.70
CA SER A 373 -9.10 3.51 -27.99
C SER A 373 -7.65 3.02 -27.99
N LEU A 374 -7.44 1.74 -27.69
CA LEU A 374 -6.10 1.16 -27.54
C LEU A 374 -5.24 1.35 -28.80
N GLY A 375 -5.79 1.02 -29.97
CA GLY A 375 -5.07 1.13 -31.24
C GLY A 375 -4.68 2.57 -31.60
N ASP A 376 -5.56 3.55 -31.34
CA ASP A 376 -5.25 4.96 -31.58
C ASP A 376 -4.35 5.59 -30.49
N SER A 377 -4.03 4.83 -29.45
CA SER A 377 -3.16 5.23 -28.33
C SER A 377 -1.83 4.47 -28.30
N ASP A 378 -1.54 3.69 -29.34
CA ASP A 378 -0.37 2.81 -29.42
C ASP A 378 -0.27 1.82 -28.24
N LEU A 379 -1.42 1.36 -27.74
CA LEU A 379 -1.52 0.39 -26.65
C LEU A 379 -1.99 -0.96 -27.17
N VAL A 380 -1.50 -2.04 -26.55
CA VAL A 380 -1.89 -3.42 -26.84
C VAL A 380 -2.72 -3.95 -25.67
N SER A 381 -3.79 -4.68 -25.99
CA SER A 381 -4.59 -5.35 -24.95
C SER A 381 -3.71 -6.35 -24.18
N PRO A 382 -3.80 -6.39 -22.84
CA PRO A 382 -3.05 -7.38 -22.04
C PRO A 382 -3.67 -8.79 -22.10
N ALA A 383 -4.93 -8.92 -22.51
CA ALA A 383 -5.67 -10.18 -22.47
C ALA A 383 -4.97 -11.35 -23.21
N PRO A 384 -4.36 -11.17 -24.41
CA PRO A 384 -3.62 -12.23 -25.08
C PRO A 384 -2.37 -12.69 -24.32
N ALA A 385 -1.79 -11.84 -23.47
CA ALA A 385 -0.60 -12.16 -22.68
C ALA A 385 -0.94 -12.70 -21.28
N ARG A 386 -2.24 -12.86 -20.95
CA ARG A 386 -2.71 -13.20 -19.60
C ARG A 386 -2.01 -14.41 -18.99
N GLU A 387 -1.88 -15.51 -19.73
CA GLU A 387 -1.23 -16.75 -19.25
C GLU A 387 0.26 -16.55 -18.93
N SER A 388 0.92 -15.60 -19.58
CA SER A 388 2.34 -15.30 -19.32
C SER A 388 2.54 -14.31 -18.16
N LEU A 389 1.54 -13.47 -17.88
CA LEU A 389 1.61 -12.39 -16.91
C LEU A 389 0.99 -12.77 -15.57
N LEU A 390 -0.20 -13.38 -15.56
CA LEU A 390 -0.95 -13.67 -14.33
C LEU A 390 -0.42 -14.90 -13.62
N ARG A 391 -0.03 -14.74 -12.35
CA ARG A 391 0.55 -15.79 -11.50
C ARG A 391 -0.37 -16.28 -10.40
N ALA A 392 -1.23 -15.42 -9.87
CA ALA A 392 -2.31 -15.83 -9.00
C ALA A 392 -3.44 -14.80 -8.99
N THR A 393 -4.65 -15.24 -8.63
CA THR A 393 -5.81 -14.37 -8.41
C THR A 393 -6.29 -14.55 -6.98
N PHE A 394 -6.59 -13.45 -6.32
CA PHE A 394 -7.14 -13.38 -4.97
C PHE A 394 -8.59 -12.88 -5.03
N PRO A 395 -9.41 -13.13 -3.98
CA PRO A 395 -10.74 -12.56 -3.92
C PRO A 395 -10.71 -11.03 -4.06
N SER A 396 -11.72 -10.45 -4.72
CA SER A 396 -11.86 -8.99 -4.78
C SER A 396 -11.92 -8.40 -3.37
N LEU A 397 -11.26 -7.25 -3.16
CA LEU A 397 -11.13 -6.58 -1.86
C LEU A 397 -10.29 -7.33 -0.82
N SER A 398 -9.52 -8.35 -1.22
CA SER A 398 -8.66 -9.06 -0.27
C SER A 398 -7.49 -8.22 0.25
N GLY A 399 -7.15 -7.14 -0.47
CA GLY A 399 -6.05 -6.24 -0.16
C GLY A 399 -4.71 -6.97 -0.24
N ALA A 400 -4.41 -7.53 -1.41
CA ALA A 400 -3.16 -8.26 -1.67
C ALA A 400 -1.97 -7.30 -1.55
N ALA A 401 -1.41 -7.25 -0.35
CA ALA A 401 -0.38 -6.32 0.03
C ALA A 401 1.00 -6.89 -0.29
N ARG A 402 1.95 -6.69 0.61
CA ARG A 402 3.32 -7.14 0.42
C ARG A 402 3.43 -8.65 0.48
N PHE A 403 4.49 -9.13 -0.13
CA PHE A 403 4.85 -10.53 -0.13
C PHE A 403 6.36 -10.67 -0.19
N ASP A 404 6.81 -11.87 0.15
CA ASP A 404 8.20 -12.27 -0.07
C ASP A 404 8.23 -13.61 -0.79
N ILE A 405 9.33 -13.89 -1.48
CA ILE A 405 9.56 -15.15 -2.17
C ILE A 405 10.48 -16.00 -1.31
N VAL A 406 9.99 -17.19 -0.96
CA VAL A 406 10.73 -18.10 -0.09
C VAL A 406 12.10 -18.43 -0.72
N PRO A 407 13.22 -18.15 -0.04
CA PRO A 407 14.54 -18.37 -0.58
C PRO A 407 14.84 -19.87 -0.78
N SER A 408 15.91 -20.15 -1.51
CA SER A 408 16.36 -21.53 -1.78
C SER A 408 16.89 -22.26 -0.55
N ASP A 409 17.28 -21.52 0.48
CA ASP A 409 17.90 -21.99 1.71
C ASP A 409 17.06 -21.59 2.94
N GLY A 410 17.52 -22.01 4.13
CA GLY A 410 16.84 -21.72 5.38
C GLY A 410 15.67 -22.67 5.74
N PRO A 411 14.95 -22.39 6.83
CA PRO A 411 13.93 -23.28 7.40
C PRO A 411 12.74 -23.55 6.48
N PHE A 412 12.45 -22.63 5.55
CA PHE A 412 11.31 -22.72 4.64
C PHE A 412 11.65 -23.30 3.26
N ARG A 413 12.88 -23.80 3.04
CA ARG A 413 13.39 -24.29 1.73
C ARG A 413 12.51 -25.31 0.99
N GLU A 414 11.64 -26.03 1.70
CA GLU A 414 10.68 -26.96 1.09
C GLU A 414 9.63 -26.23 0.24
N MET A 415 9.37 -24.95 0.56
CA MET A 415 8.48 -24.03 -0.17
C MET A 415 9.27 -23.04 -1.03
N ARG A 416 10.57 -23.28 -1.29
CA ARG A 416 11.41 -22.37 -2.11
C ARG A 416 10.70 -21.92 -3.39
N GLY A 417 10.86 -20.66 -3.73
CA GLY A 417 10.24 -20.04 -4.90
C GLY A 417 8.76 -19.70 -4.74
N ASN A 418 8.07 -20.21 -3.70
CA ASN A 418 6.68 -19.81 -3.46
C ASN A 418 6.64 -18.37 -2.97
N ALA A 419 5.64 -17.61 -3.43
CA ALA A 419 5.32 -16.31 -2.87
C ALA A 419 4.44 -16.50 -1.62
N VAL A 420 4.76 -15.76 -0.55
CA VAL A 420 3.97 -15.69 0.69
C VAL A 420 3.40 -14.29 0.82
N ILE A 421 2.09 -14.16 0.64
CA ILE A 421 1.40 -12.88 0.42
C ILE A 421 0.50 -12.54 1.60
N ALA A 422 0.59 -11.32 2.10
CA ALA A 422 -0.34 -10.78 3.09
C ALA A 422 -1.61 -10.25 2.41
N LEU A 423 -2.78 -10.74 2.83
CA LEU A 423 -4.08 -10.19 2.43
C LEU A 423 -4.59 -9.31 3.57
N GLY A 424 -4.40 -7.99 3.45
CA GLY A 424 -4.71 -7.00 4.49
C GLY A 424 -6.20 -6.80 4.75
N GLY A 425 -7.04 -7.27 3.84
CA GLY A 425 -8.49 -7.33 3.98
C GLY A 425 -9.24 -6.11 3.51
N ASP A 426 -10.56 -6.25 3.49
CA ASP A 426 -11.45 -5.33 2.78
C ASP A 426 -11.60 -3.96 3.47
N ARG A 427 -11.87 -2.93 2.66
CA ARG A 427 -12.23 -1.58 3.12
C ARG A 427 -13.76 -1.37 3.12
N SER A 428 -14.56 -2.42 3.28
CA SER A 428 -16.02 -2.27 3.36
C SER A 428 -16.41 -1.47 4.62
N PRO A 429 -17.45 -0.62 4.58
CA PRO A 429 -18.34 -0.36 3.44
C PRO A 429 -17.85 0.71 2.46
N PHE A 430 -16.65 1.29 2.66
CA PHE A 430 -16.12 2.34 1.79
C PHE A 430 -15.91 1.83 0.35
N ALA A 431 -15.21 0.71 0.17
CA ALA A 431 -14.95 0.09 -1.13
C ALA A 431 -16.21 -0.44 -1.85
N THR A 432 -17.35 -0.47 -1.17
CA THR A 432 -18.61 -1.06 -1.64
C THR A 432 -19.76 -0.05 -1.61
N SER A 433 -19.44 1.25 -1.69
CA SER A 433 -20.43 2.33 -1.80
C SER A 433 -21.45 2.39 -0.65
N GLY A 434 -21.05 2.01 0.56
CA GLY A 434 -21.91 2.00 1.74
C GLY A 434 -22.52 0.64 2.07
N VAL A 435 -22.26 -0.40 1.28
CA VAL A 435 -22.83 -1.74 1.48
C VAL A 435 -21.86 -2.63 2.24
N ALA A 436 -22.17 -3.00 3.47
CA ALA A 436 -21.34 -3.94 4.23
C ALA A 436 -21.26 -5.32 3.54
N LEU A 437 -20.08 -5.93 3.57
CA LEU A 437 -19.92 -7.33 3.16
C LEU A 437 -20.62 -8.27 4.16
N LYS A 438 -21.05 -9.43 3.69
CA LYS A 438 -21.62 -10.47 4.56
C LYS A 438 -20.58 -11.07 5.49
N GLU A 439 -19.37 -11.24 4.97
CA GLU A 439 -18.20 -11.76 5.68
C GLU A 439 -16.99 -10.91 5.28
N PRO A 440 -16.06 -10.62 6.20
CA PRO A 440 -14.80 -9.98 5.85
C PRO A 440 -14.05 -10.78 4.79
N VAL A 441 -13.40 -10.06 3.88
CA VAL A 441 -12.55 -10.67 2.84
C VAL A 441 -11.10 -10.32 3.13
N GLY A 442 -10.17 -11.21 2.78
CA GLY A 442 -8.77 -11.11 3.19
C GLY A 442 -8.59 -11.44 4.67
N CYS A 443 -7.73 -10.71 5.39
CA CYS A 443 -7.38 -10.95 6.79
C CYS A 443 -6.59 -12.25 7.04
N LYS A 444 -5.73 -12.65 6.09
CA LYS A 444 -4.93 -13.88 6.18
C LYS A 444 -3.64 -13.77 5.37
N VAL A 445 -2.69 -14.66 5.63
CA VAL A 445 -1.51 -14.87 4.79
C VAL A 445 -1.76 -16.07 3.91
N VAL A 446 -1.46 -15.94 2.62
CA VAL A 446 -1.61 -17.01 1.62
C VAL A 446 -0.28 -17.32 0.97
N ARG A 447 -0.23 -18.47 0.28
CA ARG A 447 0.91 -18.96 -0.48
C ARG A 447 0.49 -19.32 -1.89
N CYS A 448 1.32 -19.02 -2.88
CA CYS A 448 1.19 -19.59 -4.22
C CYS A 448 2.57 -19.86 -4.84
N ASP A 449 2.58 -20.69 -5.88
CA ASP A 449 3.75 -20.92 -6.72
C ASP A 449 3.70 -19.94 -7.92
N PRO A 450 4.56 -18.90 -7.95
CA PRO A 450 4.54 -17.88 -8.99
C PRO A 450 5.07 -18.38 -10.35
N ASP A 451 5.71 -19.54 -10.42
CA ASP A 451 6.14 -20.12 -11.70
C ASP A 451 4.95 -20.71 -12.48
N GLN A 452 3.86 -21.06 -11.77
CA GLN A 452 2.62 -21.53 -12.37
C GLN A 452 1.79 -20.36 -12.89
N SER A 453 1.32 -20.45 -14.14
CA SER A 453 0.35 -19.50 -14.68
C SER A 453 -0.96 -19.66 -13.92
N ASN A 454 -1.41 -18.58 -13.27
CA ASN A 454 -2.60 -18.56 -12.42
C ASN A 454 -2.63 -19.76 -11.43
N GLY A 455 -1.53 -19.93 -10.70
CA GLY A 455 -1.31 -21.02 -9.77
C GLY A 455 -2.31 -21.05 -8.62
N THR A 456 -2.45 -22.23 -8.02
CA THR A 456 -3.35 -22.46 -6.89
C THR A 456 -2.89 -21.66 -5.67
N VAL A 457 -3.78 -20.81 -5.15
CA VAL A 457 -3.59 -20.12 -3.88
C VAL A 457 -4.00 -21.04 -2.74
N SER A 458 -3.13 -21.16 -1.74
CA SER A 458 -3.38 -21.94 -0.52
C SER A 458 -3.28 -21.04 0.71
N ASP A 459 -4.13 -21.25 1.70
CA ASP A 459 -4.00 -20.56 2.98
C ASP A 459 -2.66 -20.93 3.66
N PHE A 460 -1.99 -19.95 4.25
CA PHE A 460 -0.71 -20.13 4.94
C PHE A 460 -0.84 -19.85 6.43
N VAL A 461 -1.30 -18.65 6.81
CA VAL A 461 -1.60 -18.31 8.21
C VAL A 461 -2.95 -17.61 8.29
N TYR A 462 -3.86 -18.10 9.12
CA TYR A 462 -5.20 -17.53 9.25
C TYR A 462 -5.86 -17.88 10.59
N ASN A 463 -6.76 -17.02 11.06
CA ASN A 463 -7.57 -17.35 12.23
C ASN A 463 -8.54 -18.48 11.90
N THR A 464 -8.64 -19.51 12.75
CA THR A 464 -9.46 -20.71 12.51
C THR A 464 -10.95 -20.41 12.34
N ARG A 465 -11.41 -19.27 12.87
CA ARG A 465 -12.77 -18.74 12.71
C ARG A 465 -13.01 -18.00 11.39
N GLY A 466 -11.96 -17.71 10.62
CA GLY A 466 -12.05 -16.94 9.37
C GLY A 466 -12.36 -15.45 9.55
N LEU A 467 -12.26 -14.92 10.78
CA LEU A 467 -12.58 -13.52 11.10
C LEU A 467 -11.34 -12.80 11.65
N PRO A 468 -11.18 -11.49 11.40
CA PRO A 468 -10.15 -10.67 12.07
C PRO A 468 -10.39 -10.60 13.59
N ALA A 469 -9.31 -10.41 14.35
CA ALA A 469 -9.32 -10.46 15.81
C ALA A 469 -10.39 -9.58 16.48
N HIS A 470 -10.63 -8.35 15.99
CA HIS A 470 -11.62 -7.44 16.58
C HIS A 470 -13.06 -7.98 16.55
N LEU A 471 -13.38 -8.89 15.62
CA LEU A 471 -14.70 -9.55 15.52
C LEU A 471 -14.79 -10.82 16.37
N LEU A 472 -13.70 -11.27 16.99
CA LEU A 472 -13.67 -12.45 17.83
C LEU A 472 -14.02 -12.14 19.30
N GLY A 473 -14.35 -13.20 20.04
CA GLY A 473 -14.59 -13.14 21.48
C GLY A 473 -13.33 -12.75 22.24
N ARG A 474 -13.50 -12.14 23.42
CA ARG A 474 -12.40 -11.55 24.21
C ARG A 474 -11.20 -12.48 24.44
N ARG A 475 -11.42 -13.79 24.61
CA ARG A 475 -10.33 -14.76 24.84
C ARG A 475 -9.48 -15.02 23.59
N GLU A 476 -10.09 -15.02 22.41
CA GLU A 476 -9.40 -15.28 21.14
C GLU A 476 -8.79 -13.99 20.59
N ARG A 477 -9.44 -12.84 20.82
CA ARG A 477 -9.04 -11.52 20.30
C ARG A 477 -7.60 -11.14 20.61
N ASP A 478 -7.12 -11.41 21.82
CA ASP A 478 -5.78 -10.98 22.25
C ASP A 478 -4.66 -11.88 21.66
N ILE A 479 -5.01 -12.97 20.96
CA ILE A 479 -4.09 -13.96 20.40
C ILE A 479 -4.21 -14.02 18.87
N ALA A 480 -5.42 -13.85 18.36
CA ALA A 480 -5.73 -13.93 16.93
C ALA A 480 -5.10 -12.78 16.14
N MET A 481 -4.94 -13.00 14.84
CA MET A 481 -4.48 -11.96 13.92
C MET A 481 -5.57 -10.95 13.64
N GLU A 482 -5.26 -9.66 13.69
CA GLU A 482 -6.18 -8.63 13.22
C GLU A 482 -6.23 -8.66 11.69
N ARG A 483 -5.22 -8.08 11.03
CA ARG A 483 -5.05 -8.07 9.57
C ARG A 483 -3.55 -8.12 9.27
N PRO A 484 -3.06 -9.05 8.43
CA PRO A 484 -1.65 -9.08 8.05
C PRO A 484 -1.35 -7.90 7.12
N VAL A 485 -0.44 -7.03 7.57
CA VAL A 485 -0.06 -5.72 7.00
C VAL A 485 -1.28 -4.83 6.67
N ASP A 486 -1.48 -3.81 7.51
CA ASP A 486 -2.34 -2.67 7.20
C ASP A 486 -1.57 -1.36 7.36
N ALA A 487 -1.21 -0.77 6.22
CA ALA A 487 -0.96 0.65 6.00
C ALA A 487 -1.95 1.14 4.94
#